data_AF-A0A3C0Q458-F1
#
_entry.id   AF-A0A3C0Q458-F1
#
_cell.length_a   1.000
_cell.length_b   1.000
_cell.length_c   1.000
_cell.angle_alpha   90.00
_cell.angle_beta   90.00
_cell.angle_gamma   90.00
#
_symmetry.space_group_name_H-M   'P 1'
#
loop_
_entity.id
_entity.type
_entity.pdbx_description
1 polymer ?
#
loop_
_entity_poly.entity_id
_entity_poly.type
_entity_poly.pdbx_seq_one_letter_code
_entity_poly.pdbx_strand_id
1 'polypeptide(L)'
;MSPQTKKKLYWLGGSAFFGLIVLMGLTPAQGSMHYGICRVYIELNELYPKEITYLSVEDGDPVKIFYKKIDPFGVESVNSAECYFKRDSSGAFLDELSKFDMNGKFRVYEAEKPENIKRFNIGIPAILDNPPDLTLPDFSQDNIARYKDAQ
;
A
#
# COMPACT_ATOMS: atom_id res chain seq x y z
N MET A 1 -10.35 13.46 -49.75
CA MET A 1 -11.07 13.06 -48.52
C MET A 1 -12.19 14.06 -48.27
N SER A 2 -13.46 13.64 -48.23
CA SER A 2 -14.58 14.58 -48.14
C SER A 2 -14.60 15.31 -46.79
N PRO A 3 -15.10 16.56 -46.72
CA PRO A 3 -15.17 17.33 -45.48
C PRO A 3 -16.01 16.65 -44.38
N GLN A 4 -16.98 15.81 -44.77
CA GLN A 4 -17.79 14.99 -43.87
C GLN A 4 -16.96 13.91 -43.18
N THR A 5 -16.00 13.29 -43.90
CA THR A 5 -15.12 12.25 -43.36
C THR A 5 -14.14 12.83 -42.33
N LYS A 6 -13.66 14.06 -42.53
CA LYS A 6 -12.80 14.76 -41.57
C LYS A 6 -13.52 15.08 -40.26
N LYS A 7 -14.77 15.58 -40.32
CA LYS A 7 -15.58 15.86 -39.13
C LYS A 7 -15.85 14.60 -38.29
N LYS A 8 -16.19 13.48 -38.93
CA LYS A 8 -16.38 12.19 -38.23
C LYS A 8 -15.09 11.71 -37.57
N LEU A 9 -13.94 11.86 -38.22
CA LEU A 9 -12.64 11.46 -37.66
C LEU A 9 -12.26 12.28 -36.42
N TYR A 10 -12.46 13.60 -36.43
CA TYR A 10 -12.22 14.45 -35.26
C TYR A 10 -13.18 14.14 -34.10
N TRP A 11 -14.43 13.81 -34.39
CA TRP A 11 -15.41 13.44 -33.36
C TRP A 11 -15.09 12.08 -32.73
N LEU A 12 -14.67 11.11 -33.55
CA LEU A 12 -14.22 9.79 -33.08
C LEU A 12 -12.93 9.89 -32.27
N GLY A 13 -11.97 10.71 -32.73
CA GLY A 13 -10.74 11.00 -31.99
C GLY A 13 -10.99 11.71 -30.67
N GLY A 14 -11.90 12.69 -30.63
CA GLY A 14 -12.29 13.39 -29.40
C GLY A 14 -12.97 12.46 -28.38
N SER A 15 -13.87 11.59 -28.83
CA SER A 15 -14.50 10.57 -27.97
C SER A 15 -13.50 9.56 -27.42
N ALA A 16 -12.54 9.12 -28.24
CA ALA A 16 -11.50 8.20 -27.79
C ALA A 16 -10.56 8.85 -26.76
N PHE A 17 -10.18 10.10 -26.99
CA PHE A 17 -9.35 10.86 -26.05
C PHE A 17 -10.06 11.11 -24.71
N PHE A 18 -11.33 11.47 -24.75
CA PHE A 18 -12.13 11.63 -23.53
C PHE A 18 -12.30 10.31 -22.77
N GLY A 19 -12.55 9.21 -23.49
CA GLY A 19 -12.59 7.87 -22.90
C GLY A 19 -11.28 7.47 -22.20
N LEU A 20 -10.14 7.83 -22.78
CA LEU A 20 -8.83 7.61 -22.17
C LEU A 20 -8.64 8.40 -20.87
N ILE A 21 -9.07 9.67 -20.84
CA ILE A 21 -9.01 10.50 -19.62
C ILE A 21 -9.87 9.90 -18.51
N VAL A 22 -11.09 9.46 -18.83
CA VAL A 22 -11.97 8.81 -17.85
C VAL A 22 -11.35 7.52 -17.32
N LEU A 23 -10.76 6.70 -18.20
CA LEU A 23 -10.04 5.49 -17.79
C LEU A 23 -8.88 5.80 -16.84
N MET A 24 -8.09 6.83 -17.13
CA MET A 24 -6.99 7.26 -16.25
C MET A 24 -7.48 7.77 -14.89
N GLY A 25 -8.68 8.36 -14.82
CA GLY A 25 -9.27 8.80 -13.55
C GLY A 25 -9.84 7.67 -12.69
N LEU A 26 -10.12 6.51 -13.29
CA LEU A 26 -10.70 5.34 -12.59
C LEU A 26 -9.65 4.30 -12.19
N THR A 27 -8.42 4.39 -12.67
CA THR A 27 -7.35 3.49 -12.24
C THR A 27 -6.88 3.86 -10.83
N PRO A 28 -6.80 2.88 -9.91
CA PRO A 28 -6.39 3.17 -8.54
C PRO A 28 -4.91 3.55 -8.49
N ALA A 29 -4.56 4.40 -7.52
CA ALA A 29 -3.17 4.79 -7.31
C ALA A 29 -2.33 3.56 -6.88
N GLN A 30 -1.12 3.44 -7.44
CA GLN A 30 -0.18 2.38 -7.11
C GLN A 30 0.96 2.92 -6.25
N GLY A 31 1.34 2.17 -5.22
CA GLY A 31 2.46 2.45 -4.34
C GLY A 31 3.77 1.84 -4.85
N SER A 32 4.86 2.07 -4.12
CA SER A 32 6.18 1.49 -4.41
C SER A 32 6.26 0.00 -4.04
N MET A 33 7.30 -0.66 -4.54
CA MET A 33 7.63 -2.03 -4.10
C MET A 33 7.93 -2.11 -2.60
N HIS A 34 8.48 -1.06 -1.99
CA HIS A 34 8.73 -1.01 -0.56
C HIS A 34 7.42 -1.04 0.24
N TYR A 35 6.38 -0.35 -0.23
CA TYR A 35 5.03 -0.51 0.32
C TYR A 35 4.56 -1.96 0.23
N GLY A 36 4.71 -2.59 -0.93
CA GLY A 36 4.35 -4.00 -1.14
C GLY A 36 5.07 -4.96 -0.18
N ILE A 37 6.39 -4.80 -0.03
CA ILE A 37 7.21 -5.61 0.88
C ILE A 37 6.77 -5.40 2.34
N CYS A 38 6.55 -4.15 2.74
CA CYS A 38 6.08 -3.82 4.09
C CYS A 38 4.69 -4.40 4.36
N ARG A 39 3.78 -4.32 3.39
CA ARG A 39 2.43 -4.90 3.43
C ARG A 39 2.49 -6.41 3.69
N VAL A 40 3.27 -7.13 2.89
CA VAL A 40 3.44 -8.58 3.05
C VAL A 40 4.03 -8.90 4.43
N TYR A 41 4.98 -8.11 4.92
CA TYR A 41 5.55 -8.31 6.25
C TYR A 41 4.49 -8.21 7.36
N ILE A 42 3.60 -7.21 7.28
CA ILE A 42 2.50 -7.04 8.23
C ILE A 42 1.54 -8.24 8.16
N GLU A 43 1.13 -8.63 6.96
CA GLU A 43 0.20 -9.75 6.74
C GLU A 43 0.74 -11.08 7.30
N LEU A 44 2.05 -11.34 7.20
CA LEU A 44 2.68 -12.55 7.72
C LEU A 44 2.84 -12.57 9.25
N ASN A 45 2.92 -11.40 9.88
CA ASN A 45 3.17 -11.29 11.32
C ASN A 45 1.90 -11.02 12.14
N GLU A 46 0.78 -10.67 11.50
CA GLU A 46 -0.50 -10.48 12.17
C GLU A 46 -1.16 -11.82 12.52
N LEU A 47 -1.54 -11.98 13.80
CA LEU A 47 -2.11 -13.23 14.31
C LEU A 47 -3.58 -13.35 13.90
N TYR A 48 -3.85 -14.16 12.88
CA TYR A 48 -5.19 -14.56 12.43
C TYR A 48 -6.19 -13.39 12.28
N PRO A 49 -5.88 -12.35 11.50
CA PRO A 49 -6.85 -11.31 11.21
C PRO A 49 -7.96 -11.88 10.33
N LYS A 50 -9.22 -11.64 10.71
CA LYS A 50 -10.36 -11.95 9.84
C LYS A 50 -10.37 -11.02 8.63
N GLU A 51 -10.02 -9.77 8.86
CA GLU A 51 -9.94 -8.71 7.85
C GLU A 51 -8.87 -7.70 8.26
N ILE A 52 -8.06 -7.25 7.28
CA ILE A 52 -7.14 -6.13 7.40
C ILE A 52 -7.57 -5.05 6.40
N THR A 53 -7.79 -3.84 6.88
CA THR A 53 -8.12 -2.68 6.06
C THR A 53 -7.02 -1.64 6.20
N TYR A 54 -6.33 -1.32 5.11
CA TYR A 54 -5.32 -0.25 5.09
C TYR A 54 -6.02 1.11 5.09
N LEU A 55 -5.70 1.95 6.07
CA LEU A 55 -6.31 3.26 6.26
C LEU A 55 -5.47 4.37 5.63
N SER A 56 -4.15 4.30 5.81
CA SER A 56 -3.23 5.29 5.27
C SER A 56 -1.85 4.71 5.03
N VAL A 57 -1.18 5.24 4.00
CA VAL A 57 0.15 4.83 3.56
C VAL A 57 0.97 6.09 3.28
N GLU A 58 2.09 6.23 3.98
CA GLU A 58 3.13 7.19 3.69
C GLU A 58 4.31 6.43 3.07
N ASP A 59 4.41 6.47 1.75
CA ASP A 59 5.45 5.80 0.97
C ASP A 59 6.74 6.64 0.95
N GLY A 60 7.36 6.77 2.12
CA GLY A 60 8.58 7.54 2.36
C GLY A 60 9.68 6.70 3.01
N ASP A 61 10.57 7.37 3.75
CA ASP A 61 11.53 6.70 4.63
C ASP A 61 11.38 7.19 6.08
N PRO A 62 10.82 6.38 6.98
CA PRO A 62 10.33 5.01 6.77
C PRO A 62 9.02 4.95 5.97
N VAL A 63 8.70 3.78 5.40
CA VAL A 63 7.36 3.51 4.87
C VAL A 63 6.44 3.31 6.05
N LYS A 64 5.42 4.17 6.20
CA LYS A 64 4.45 4.09 7.30
C LYS A 64 3.10 3.63 6.81
N ILE A 65 2.54 2.63 7.47
CA ILE A 65 1.25 2.05 7.12
C ILE A 65 0.37 2.09 8.36
N PHE A 66 -0.76 2.77 8.27
CA PHE A 66 -1.83 2.71 9.25
C PHE A 66 -2.87 1.72 8.74
N TYR A 67 -3.20 0.73 9.55
CA TYR A 67 -4.16 -0.28 9.18
C TYR A 67 -5.07 -0.61 10.36
N LYS A 68 -6.30 -0.98 10.03
CA LYS A 68 -7.28 -1.52 10.94
C LYS A 68 -7.31 -3.02 10.75
N LYS A 69 -7.43 -3.77 11.84
CA LYS A 69 -7.68 -5.20 11.81
C LYS A 69 -8.93 -5.54 12.60
N ILE A 70 -9.60 -6.60 12.16
CA ILE A 70 -10.71 -7.22 12.89
C ILE A 70 -10.23 -8.60 13.32
N ASP A 71 -10.18 -8.82 14.63
CA ASP A 71 -9.80 -10.11 15.18
C ASP A 71 -10.93 -11.16 15.00
N PRO A 72 -10.67 -12.45 15.27
CA PRO A 72 -11.70 -13.48 15.19
C PRO A 72 -12.88 -13.28 16.16
N PHE A 73 -12.71 -12.47 17.20
CA PHE A 73 -13.73 -12.12 18.19
C PHE A 73 -14.55 -10.88 17.80
N GLY A 74 -14.24 -10.25 16.66
CA GLY A 74 -14.90 -9.06 16.17
C GLY A 74 -14.41 -7.75 16.80
N VAL A 75 -13.31 -7.78 17.56
CA VAL A 75 -12.69 -6.59 18.12
C VAL A 75 -11.88 -5.89 17.03
N GLU A 76 -12.17 -4.61 16.86
CA GLU A 76 -11.46 -3.74 15.94
C GLU A 76 -10.24 -3.13 16.63
N SER A 77 -9.08 -3.19 15.99
CA SER A 77 -7.85 -2.54 16.47
C SER A 77 -7.19 -1.76 15.34
N VAL A 78 -6.76 -0.53 15.64
CA VAL A 78 -6.00 0.31 14.71
C VAL A 78 -4.53 0.24 15.10
N ASN A 79 -3.70 -0.15 14.14
CA ASN A 79 -2.27 -0.30 14.30
C ASN A 79 -1.52 0.61 13.32
N SER A 80 -0.30 0.99 13.69
CA SER A 80 0.66 1.63 12.81
C SER A 80 1.89 0.74 12.64
N ALA A 81 2.40 0.61 11.44
CA ALA A 81 3.63 -0.11 11.14
C ALA A 81 4.59 0.82 10.40
N GLU A 82 5.84 0.84 10.82
CA GLU A 82 6.93 1.56 10.18
C GLU A 82 7.99 0.57 9.69
N CYS A 83 8.22 0.55 8.38
CA CYS A 83 9.22 -0.27 7.72
C CYS A 83 10.41 0.59 7.29
N TYR A 84 11.58 0.25 7.82
CA TYR A 84 12.85 0.89 7.49
C TYR A 84 13.65 -0.03 6.58
N PHE A 85 14.02 0.46 5.41
CA PHE A 85 14.77 -0.29 4.41
C PHE A 85 16.27 -0.05 4.55
N LYS A 86 17.07 -1.05 4.16
CA LYS A 86 18.52 -0.89 4.10
C LYS A 86 18.88 0.08 2.99
N ARG A 87 20.05 0.69 3.13
CA ARG A 87 20.62 1.58 2.11
C ARG A 87 21.96 1.03 1.65
N ASP A 88 22.23 1.13 0.35
CA ASP A 88 23.54 0.82 -0.21
C ASP A 88 24.57 1.91 0.14
N SER A 89 25.85 1.63 -0.08
CA SER A 89 26.98 2.55 -0.01
C SER A 89 26.79 3.85 -0.81
N SER A 90 25.98 3.81 -1.87
CA SER A 90 25.57 4.95 -2.69
C SER A 90 24.42 5.79 -2.10
N GLY A 91 23.81 5.34 -0.99
CA GLY A 91 22.65 5.96 -0.36
C GLY A 91 21.30 5.57 -0.98
N ALA A 92 21.29 4.73 -2.02
CA ALA A 92 20.07 4.19 -2.62
C ALA A 92 19.39 3.17 -1.69
N PHE A 93 18.05 3.11 -1.75
CA PHE A 93 17.28 2.11 -1.01
C PHE A 93 17.51 0.71 -1.58
N LEU A 94 17.69 -0.25 -0.69
CA LEU A 94 17.66 -1.68 -0.98
C LEU A 94 16.30 -2.23 -0.58
N ASP A 95 15.85 -3.28 -1.26
CA ASP A 95 14.56 -3.92 -0.96
C ASP A 95 14.54 -4.60 0.42
N GLU A 96 15.71 -4.87 1.01
CA GLU A 96 15.84 -5.52 2.32
C GLU A 96 15.37 -4.65 3.49
N LEU A 97 14.57 -5.24 4.39
CA LEU A 97 14.19 -4.59 5.64
C LEU A 97 15.38 -4.53 6.61
N SER A 98 15.61 -3.35 7.17
CA SER A 98 16.59 -3.08 8.22
C SER A 98 15.94 -3.15 9.60
N LYS A 99 14.79 -2.50 9.75
CA LYS A 99 14.03 -2.44 11.00
C LYS A 99 12.53 -2.42 10.71
N PHE A 100 11.77 -3.07 11.58
CA PHE A 100 10.32 -2.96 11.64
C PHE A 100 9.92 -2.43 13.03
N ASP A 101 8.94 -1.55 13.08
CA ASP A 101 8.39 -0.97 14.32
C ASP A 101 6.87 -0.99 14.25
N MET A 102 6.20 -1.63 15.21
CA MET A 102 4.76 -1.76 15.24
C MET A 102 4.19 -1.05 16.47
N ASN A 103 3.23 -0.15 16.25
CA ASN A 103 2.58 0.65 17.29
C ASN A 103 3.57 1.48 18.14
N GLY A 104 4.75 1.77 17.59
CA GLY A 104 5.80 2.51 18.28
C GLY A 104 6.40 1.78 19.48
N LYS A 105 7.21 2.51 20.26
CA LYS A 105 8.10 1.95 21.30
C LYS A 105 7.42 1.44 22.58
N PHE A 106 6.10 1.33 22.65
CA PHE A 106 5.42 0.94 23.90
C PHE A 106 5.60 -0.55 24.24
N ARG A 107 5.78 -1.42 23.23
CA ARG A 107 6.00 -2.86 23.40
C ARG A 107 6.90 -3.37 22.27
N VAL A 108 7.82 -4.27 22.59
CA VAL A 108 8.58 -4.99 21.57
C VAL A 108 7.75 -6.17 21.11
N TYR A 109 7.31 -6.15 19.86
CA TYR A 109 6.57 -7.25 19.26
C TYR A 109 7.52 -8.30 18.71
N GLU A 110 7.07 -9.56 18.61
CA GLU A 110 7.86 -10.64 17.99
C GLU A 110 8.28 -10.27 16.56
N ALA A 111 7.43 -9.57 15.82
CA ALA A 111 7.70 -9.08 14.47
C ALA A 111 8.88 -8.09 14.38
N GLU A 112 9.27 -7.45 15.49
CA GLU A 112 10.38 -6.49 15.52
C GLU A 112 11.73 -7.15 15.76
N LYS A 113 11.72 -8.44 16.13
CA LYS A 113 12.94 -9.18 16.43
C LYS A 113 13.84 -9.30 15.18
N PRO A 114 15.14 -9.00 15.28
CA PRO A 114 16.06 -9.07 14.15
C PRO A 114 16.08 -10.41 13.43
N GLU A 115 15.84 -11.51 14.15
CA GLU A 115 15.82 -12.87 13.60
C GLU A 115 14.65 -13.06 12.63
N ASN A 116 13.49 -12.47 12.93
CA ASN A 116 12.30 -12.55 12.08
C ASN A 116 12.45 -11.69 10.84
N ILE A 117 13.00 -10.48 10.98
CA ILE A 117 13.34 -9.59 9.86
C ILE A 117 14.35 -10.30 8.93
N LYS A 118 15.39 -10.91 9.49
CA LYS A 118 16.39 -11.64 8.70
C LYS A 118 15.77 -12.82 7.95
N ARG A 119 14.87 -13.57 8.58
CA ARG A 119 14.16 -14.68 7.94
C ARG A 119 13.30 -14.19 6.78
N PHE A 120 12.60 -13.08 6.97
CA PHE A 120 11.79 -12.48 5.92
C PHE A 120 12.62 -11.99 4.74
N ASN A 121 13.77 -11.36 5.01
CA ASN A 121 14.65 -10.86 3.94
C ASN A 121 15.11 -11.94 2.96
N ILE A 122 15.18 -13.20 3.39
CA ILE A 122 15.49 -14.35 2.51
C ILE A 122 14.39 -14.55 1.45
N GLY A 123 13.14 -14.22 1.77
CA GLY A 123 11.98 -14.36 0.88
C GLY A 123 11.76 -13.18 -0.07
N ILE A 124 12.45 -12.05 0.12
CA ILE A 124 12.25 -10.83 -0.69
C ILE A 124 12.42 -11.07 -2.19
N PRO A 125 13.43 -11.81 -2.68
CA PRO A 125 13.54 -12.09 -4.11
C PRO A 125 12.28 -12.73 -4.71
N ALA A 126 11.61 -13.62 -3.96
CA ALA A 126 10.38 -14.25 -4.43
C ALA A 126 9.20 -13.28 -4.50
N ILE A 127 9.18 -12.27 -3.61
CA ILE A 127 8.19 -11.17 -3.61
C ILE A 127 8.46 -10.24 -4.80
N LEU A 128 9.73 -10.00 -5.16
CA LEU A 128 10.08 -9.20 -6.34
C LEU A 128 9.70 -9.90 -7.64
N ASP A 129 9.88 -11.22 -7.71
CA ASP A 129 9.47 -12.04 -8.87
C ASP A 129 7.94 -12.17 -8.99
N ASN A 130 7.22 -12.07 -7.87
CA ASN A 130 5.76 -12.16 -7.80
C ASN A 130 5.21 -10.97 -6.99
N PRO A 131 5.14 -9.79 -7.60
CA PRO A 131 4.84 -8.56 -6.89
C PRO A 131 3.46 -8.63 -6.20
N PRO A 132 3.37 -8.20 -4.93
CA PRO A 132 2.10 -8.15 -4.22
C PRO A 132 1.24 -7.02 -4.78
N ASP A 133 -0.02 -6.99 -4.37
CA ASP A 133 -0.92 -5.89 -4.73
C ASP A 133 -0.41 -4.55 -4.15
N LEU A 134 0.00 -3.66 -5.04
CA LEU A 134 0.52 -2.33 -4.73
C LEU A 134 -0.59 -1.27 -4.73
N THR A 135 -1.84 -1.67 -4.87
CA THR A 135 -2.97 -0.73 -4.83
C THR A 135 -2.99 0.00 -3.49
N LEU A 136 -2.89 1.32 -3.54
CA LEU A 136 -3.02 2.17 -2.36
C LEU A 136 -4.49 2.24 -1.94
N PRO A 137 -4.77 2.32 -0.63
CA PRO A 137 -6.14 2.49 -0.16
C PRO A 137 -6.72 3.81 -0.69
N ASP A 138 -7.98 3.77 -1.12
CA ASP A 138 -8.69 4.97 -1.55
C ASP A 138 -9.06 5.82 -0.32
N PHE A 139 -8.48 7.01 -0.25
CA PHE A 139 -8.72 8.01 0.79
C PHE A 139 -9.97 8.82 0.50
N SER A 140 -11.10 8.18 0.19
CA SER A 140 -12.34 8.94 -0.02
C SER A 140 -12.77 9.60 1.30
N GLN A 141 -12.96 10.93 1.26
CA GLN A 141 -13.38 11.73 2.42
C GLN A 141 -14.75 11.32 2.97
N ASP A 142 -15.50 10.51 2.23
CA ASP A 142 -16.79 9.93 2.63
C ASP A 142 -16.67 9.05 3.90
N ASN A 143 -15.49 8.48 4.15
CA ASN A 143 -15.24 7.72 5.39
C ASN A 143 -15.12 8.62 6.64
N ILE A 144 -14.79 9.91 6.50
CA ILE A 144 -14.69 10.86 7.63
C ILE A 144 -16.10 11.18 8.17
N ALA A 145 -17.12 11.19 7.30
CA ALA A 145 -18.50 11.44 7.71
C ALA A 145 -19.00 10.40 8.74
N ARG A 146 -18.54 9.15 8.65
CA ARG A 146 -18.89 8.09 9.61
C ARG A 146 -18.26 8.25 11.00
N TYR A 147 -17.18 9.02 11.12
CA TYR A 147 -16.51 9.26 12.41
C TYR A 147 -17.05 10.50 13.15
N LYS A 148 -17.85 11.34 12.48
CA LYS A 148 -18.41 12.56 13.08
C LYS A 148 -19.48 12.28 14.15
N ASP A 149 -20.05 11.08 14.13
CA ASP A 149 -21.15 10.67 15.03
C ASP A 149 -20.67 9.88 16.26
N ALA A 150 -19.35 9.74 16.46
CA ALA A 150 -18.75 8.97 17.56
C ALA A 150 -18.20 9.84 18.72
N GLN A 151 -18.64 11.10 18.84
CA GLN A 151 -18.32 12.00 19.96
C GLN A 151 -19.53 12.30 20.84
#